data_AF-A0A8J7VE17-F1
#
_entry.id   AF-A0A8J7VE17-F1
#
_cell.length_a   1.000
_cell.length_b   1.000
_cell.length_c   1.000
_cell.angle_alpha   90.00
_cell.angle_beta   90.00
_cell.angle_gamma   90.00
#
_symmetry.space_group_name_H-M   'P 1'
#
loop_
_entity.id
_entity.type
_entity.pdbx_description
1 polymer ?
#
loop_
_entity_poly.entity_id
_entity_poly.type
_entity_poly.pdbx_seq_one_letter_code
_entity_poly.pdbx_strand_id
1 'polypeptide(L)'
;METKPTAPVITSRLTDVVGLRVSGIFPQGKEPTIRTLREWTKLRRIPHHKVGHFVYYDPAEVLAHIQTNLKVPARGQFSSR
;
A
#
# COMPACT_ATOMS: atom_id res chain seq x y z
N MET A 1 20.61 21.36 -6.19
CA MET A 1 19.13 21.43 -6.20
C MET A 1 18.65 20.23 -5.40
N GLU A 2 18.23 20.45 -4.16
CA GLU A 2 17.86 19.40 -3.21
C GLU A 2 16.42 18.96 -3.51
N THR A 3 16.24 17.78 -4.11
CA THR A 3 14.91 17.24 -4.39
C THR A 3 14.31 16.70 -3.09
N LYS A 4 13.49 17.53 -2.42
CA LYS A 4 12.64 17.13 -1.31
C LYS A 4 11.77 15.94 -1.75
N PRO A 5 11.73 14.81 -1.02
CA PRO A 5 10.79 13.76 -1.33
C PRO A 5 9.38 14.33 -1.07
N THR A 6 8.60 14.50 -2.14
CA THR A 6 7.17 14.77 -2.02
C THR A 6 6.57 13.58 -1.29
N ALA A 7 6.27 13.75 -0.01
CA ALA A 7 5.55 12.75 0.75
C ALA A 7 4.23 12.46 0.01
N PRO A 8 3.88 11.18 -0.22
CA PRO A 8 2.60 10.86 -0.85
C PRO A 8 1.50 11.43 0.05
N VAL A 9 0.66 12.29 -0.53
CA VAL A 9 -0.56 12.75 0.15
C VAL A 9 -1.51 11.58 0.16
N ILE A 10 -1.41 10.73 1.19
CA ILE A 10 -2.29 9.59 1.37
C ILE A 10 -3.61 10.14 1.92
N THR A 11 -4.53 10.46 1.02
CA THR A 11 -5.90 10.78 1.41
C THR A 11 -6.58 9.48 1.85
N SER A 12 -7.13 9.43 3.07
CA SER A 12 -8.06 8.37 3.51
C SER A 12 -9.36 8.51 2.71
N ARG A 13 -9.33 7.97 1.49
CA ARG A 13 -10.47 7.85 0.60
C ARG A 13 -10.51 6.40 0.15
N LEU A 14 -11.69 5.80 0.27
CA LEU A 14 -11.94 4.45 -0.22
C LEU A 14 -11.69 4.40 -1.73
N THR A 15 -10.83 3.49 -2.14
CA THR A 15 -10.47 3.26 -3.53
C THR A 15 -10.67 1.81 -3.92
N ASP A 16 -10.80 1.56 -5.22
CA ASP A 16 -10.81 0.21 -5.76
C ASP A 16 -9.39 -0.38 -5.84
N VAL A 17 -9.27 -1.63 -6.29
CA VAL A 17 -7.97 -2.33 -6.40
C VAL A 17 -6.99 -1.65 -7.36
N VAL A 18 -7.49 -0.96 -8.40
CA VAL A 18 -6.64 -0.23 -9.34
C VAL A 18 -6.09 1.02 -8.66
N GLY A 19 -6.95 1.81 -8.01
CA GLY A 19 -6.52 2.98 -7.26
C GLY A 19 -5.59 2.64 -6.10
N LEU A 20 -5.78 1.49 -5.43
CA LEU A 20 -4.85 1.01 -4.40
C LEU A 20 -3.45 0.77 -4.99
N ARG A 21 -3.35 0.18 -6.19
CA ARG A 21 -2.06 -0.07 -6.85
C ARG A 21 -1.34 1.24 -7.20
N VAL A 22 -2.05 2.24 -7.72
CA VAL A 22 -1.45 3.53 -8.13
C VAL A 22 -1.34 4.55 -7.00
N SER A 23 -1.81 4.22 -5.80
CA SER A 23 -1.78 5.12 -4.63
C SER A 23 -0.38 5.43 -4.09
N GLY A 24 0.67 4.77 -4.60
CA GLY A 24 2.05 5.02 -4.20
C GLY A 24 2.42 4.48 -2.82
N ILE A 25 1.57 3.64 -2.20
CA ILE A 25 1.86 3.01 -0.90
C ILE A 25 2.85 1.84 -0.99
N PHE A 26 3.06 1.32 -2.20
CA PHE A 26 4.01 0.25 -2.47
C PHE A 26 5.33 0.85 -2.97
N PRO A 27 6.48 0.26 -2.59
CA PRO A 27 7.77 0.73 -3.08
C PRO A 27 7.85 0.58 -4.61
N GLN A 28 8.37 1.62 -5.28
CA GLN A 28 8.50 1.66 -6.73
C GLN A 28 9.28 0.44 -7.24
N GLY A 29 8.75 -0.22 -8.28
CA GLY A 29 9.34 -1.45 -8.84
C GLY A 29 9.08 -2.72 -8.02
N LYS A 30 8.41 -2.63 -6.86
CA LYS A 30 7.92 -3.76 -6.07
C LYS A 30 6.41 -3.70 -5.86
N GLU A 31 5.71 -3.01 -6.75
CA GLU A 31 4.26 -2.90 -6.73
C GLU A 31 3.63 -4.26 -7.03
N PRO A 32 2.74 -4.76 -6.17
CA PRO A 32 2.01 -5.99 -6.44
C PRO A 32 1.10 -5.81 -7.66
N THR A 33 0.92 -6.89 -8.41
CA THR A 33 -0.07 -6.91 -9.50
C THR A 33 -1.49 -6.87 -8.94
N ILE A 34 -2.47 -6.49 -9.77
CA ILE A 34 -3.89 -6.56 -9.39
C ILE A 34 -4.30 -7.97 -8.96
N ARG A 35 -3.74 -9.02 -9.60
CA ARG A 35 -4.00 -10.41 -9.22
C ARG A 35 -3.50 -10.70 -7.81
N THR A 36 -2.27 -10.29 -7.51
CA THR A 36 -1.65 -10.43 -6.18
C THR A 36 -2.47 -9.71 -5.11
N LEU A 37 -2.92 -8.47 -5.37
CA LEU A 37 -3.76 -7.73 -4.45
C LEU A 37 -5.08 -8.47 -4.17
N ARG A 38 -5.74 -9.01 -5.21
CA ARG A 38 -6.97 -9.80 -5.04
C ARG A 38 -6.76 -11.08 -4.23
N GLU A 39 -5.63 -11.76 -4.42
CA GLU A 39 -5.26 -12.91 -3.61
C GLU A 39 -5.04 -12.53 -2.15
N TRP A 40 -4.34 -11.43 -1.89
CA TRP A 40 -4.16 -10.91 -0.53
C TRP A 40 -5.49 -10.56 0.13
N THR A 41 -6.43 -9.96 -0.62
CA THR A 41 -7.79 -9.70 -0.14
C THR A 41 -8.52 -11.00 0.21
N LYS A 42 -8.49 -12.00 -0.67
CA LYS A 42 -9.12 -13.32 -0.41
C LYS A 42 -8.54 -14.00 0.83
N LEU A 43 -7.22 -13.92 0.99
CA LEU A 43 -6.49 -14.47 2.14
C LEU A 43 -6.55 -13.57 3.39
N ARG A 44 -7.26 -12.44 3.33
CA ARG A 44 -7.36 -11.44 4.41
C ARG A 44 -5.99 -10.95 4.91
N ARG A 45 -5.00 -10.86 4.02
CA ARG A 45 -3.64 -10.38 4.29
C ARG A 45 -3.50 -8.86 4.23
N ILE A 46 -4.53 -8.17 3.74
CA ILE A 46 -4.63 -6.72 3.74
C ILE A 46 -6.03 -6.29 4.19
N PRO A 47 -6.14 -5.15 4.88
CA PRO A 47 -7.44 -4.59 5.25
C PRO A 47 -8.23 -4.20 4.00
N HIS A 48 -9.54 -4.45 4.05
CA HIS A 48 -10.45 -4.15 2.96
C HIS A 48 -11.87 -3.93 3.50
N HIS A 49 -12.60 -3.08 2.81
CA HIS A 49 -13.98 -2.72 3.11
C HIS A 49 -14.89 -3.35 2.07
N LYS A 50 -15.74 -4.29 2.49
CA LYS A 50 -16.75 -4.89 1.61
C LYS A 50 -18.05 -4.10 1.72
N VAL A 51 -18.46 -3.47 0.63
CA VAL A 51 -19.73 -2.74 0.52
C VAL A 51 -20.59 -3.45 -0.53
N GLY A 52 -21.51 -4.29 -0.06
CA GLY A 52 -22.27 -5.20 -0.91
C GLY A 52 -21.36 -6.20 -1.63
N HIS A 53 -21.34 -6.15 -2.96
CA HIS A 53 -20.48 -7.00 -3.80
C HIS A 53 -19.13 -6.36 -4.12
N PHE A 54 -18.95 -5.08 -3.80
CA PHE A 54 -17.74 -4.34 -4.11
C PHE A 54 -16.76 -4.39 -2.95
N VAL A 55 -15.47 -4.39 -3.29
CA VAL A 55 -14.38 -4.32 -2.32
C VAL A 55 -13.60 -3.05 -2.55
N TYR A 56 -13.53 -2.25 -1.49
CA TYR A 56 -12.79 -1.01 -1.41
C TYR A 56 -11.63 -1.14 -0.43
N TYR A 57 -10.64 -0.27 -0.59
CA TYR A 57 -9.44 -0.25 0.22
C TYR A 57 -9.18 1.19 0.66
N ASP A 58 -8.74 1.36 1.90
CA ASP A 58 -8.15 2.63 2.32
C ASP A 58 -6.63 2.52 2.17
N PRO A 59 -5.99 3.32 1.29
CA PRO A 59 -4.54 3.29 1.12
C PRO A 59 -3.77 3.56 2.41
N ALA A 60 -4.28 4.42 3.31
CA ALA A 60 -3.62 4.71 4.59
C ALA A 60 -3.64 3.49 5.52
N GLU A 61 -4.78 2.81 5.58
CA GLU A 61 -4.95 1.61 6.41
C GLU A 61 -4.10 0.45 5.88
N VAL A 62 -4.11 0.24 4.56
CA VAL A 62 -3.29 -0.78 3.91
C VAL A 62 -1.80 -0.47 4.10
N LEU A 63 -1.37 0.80 3.97
CA LEU A 63 0.01 1.19 4.22
C LEU A 63 0.40 0.91 5.68
N ALA A 64 -0.42 1.34 6.64
CA ALA A 64 -0.16 1.11 8.06
C ALA A 64 -0.08 -0.39 8.37
N HIS A 65 -0.96 -1.20 7.77
CA HIS A 65 -0.93 -2.66 7.91
C HIS A 65 0.34 -3.27 7.32
N ILE A 66 0.77 -2.82 6.14
CA ILE A 66 2.01 -3.28 5.52
C ILE A 66 3.19 -2.88 6.40
N GLN A 67 3.29 -1.63 6.86
CA GLN A 67 4.40 -1.18 7.70
C GLN A 67 4.51 -1.93 9.03
N THR A 68 3.38 -2.30 9.63
CA THR A 68 3.33 -2.97 10.94
C THR A 68 3.48 -4.48 10.87
N ASN A 69 2.81 -5.15 9.92
CA ASN A 69 2.73 -6.61 9.87
C ASN A 69 3.64 -7.23 8.80
N LEU A 70 3.82 -6.57 7.66
CA LEU A 70 4.83 -6.95 6.69
C LEU A 70 6.11 -6.21 7.11
N LYS A 71 6.99 -6.90 7.84
CA LYS A 71 8.41 -6.53 7.88
C LYS A 71 8.97 -6.58 6.45
N VAL A 72 8.61 -5.65 5.59
CA VAL A 72 9.39 -5.25 4.44
C VAL A 72 10.57 -4.55 5.11
N PRO A 73 11.77 -5.18 5.20
CA PRO A 73 12.91 -4.41 5.66
C PRO A 73 12.99 -3.22 4.72
N ALA A 74 12.92 -2.02 5.28
CA ALA A 74 13.24 -0.79 4.58
C ALA A 74 14.73 -0.87 4.22
N ARG A 75 15.09 -1.68 3.21
CA ARG A 75 16.42 -1.68 2.60
C ARG A 75 16.54 -0.34 1.88
N GLY A 76 17.03 0.62 2.65
CA GLY A 76 17.10 2.04 2.35
C GLY A 76 17.58 2.88 3.54
N GLN A 77 17.49 2.39 4.80
CA GLN A 77 18.36 2.91 5.85
C GLN A 77 19.74 2.26 5.70
N PHE A 78 20.56 2.91 4.89
CA PHE A 78 21.99 2.74 4.95
C PHE A 78 22.44 2.97 6.39
N SER A 79 23.14 1.98 6.92
CA SER A 79 24.09 2.17 8.01
C SER A 79 24.96 3.39 7.70
N SER A 80 24.97 4.35 8.61
CA SER A 80 26.04 5.32 8.72
C SER A 80 26.26 5.62 10.20
N ARG A 81 27.17 4.82 10.77
CA ARG A 81 27.99 5.06 11.96
C ARG A 81 27.31 5.02 13.32
#